data_AF-A0A2N2T4K5-F1
#
_entry.id   AF-A0A2N2T4K5-F1
#
_cell.length_a   1.000
_cell.length_b   1.000
_cell.length_c   1.000
_cell.angle_alpha   90.00
_cell.angle_beta   90.00
_cell.angle_gamma   90.00
#
_symmetry.space_group_name_H-M   'P 1'
#
loop_
_entity.id
_entity.type
_entity.pdbx_description
1 polymer ?
#
loop_
_entity_poly.entity_id
_entity_poly.type
_entity_poly.pdbx_seq_one_letter_code
_entity_poly.pdbx_strand_id
1 'polypeptide(L)'
;MATSNAQRQAAYRLKHLKDDDAQAERLNIIIDLHAKKALERLSSCYGVTQRAMIEKLLIDAERQAANAAALMPGGDASYYASEIKLNVTA
;
A
#
# COMPACT_ATOMS: atom_id res chain seq x y z
N MET A 1 -3.80 -7.57 -40.08
CA MET A 1 -4.96 -8.09 -39.32
C MET A 1 -5.35 -7.06 -38.27
N ALA A 2 -6.59 -6.58 -38.29
CA ALA A 2 -7.08 -5.67 -37.26
C ALA A 2 -7.17 -6.42 -35.93
N THR A 3 -6.57 -5.88 -34.87
CA THR A 3 -6.63 -6.52 -33.54
C THR A 3 -8.06 -6.55 -33.05
N SER A 4 -8.54 -7.74 -32.68
CA SER A 4 -9.89 -7.92 -32.15
C SER A 4 -10.02 -7.22 -30.79
N ASN A 5 -11.24 -6.85 -30.40
CA ASN A 5 -11.49 -6.24 -29.09
C ASN A 5 -11.02 -7.14 -27.94
N ALA A 6 -11.13 -8.46 -28.08
CA ALA A 6 -10.61 -9.43 -27.12
C ALA A 6 -9.08 -9.37 -27.00
N GLN A 7 -8.37 -9.24 -28.13
CA GLN A 7 -6.91 -9.07 -28.15
C GLN A 7 -6.50 -7.72 -27.53
N ARG A 8 -7.26 -6.65 -27.77
CA ARG A 8 -7.04 -5.35 -27.11
C ARG A 8 -7.26 -5.42 -25.60
N GLN A 9 -8.31 -6.09 -25.14
CA GLN A 9 -8.56 -6.29 -23.70
C GLN A 9 -7.53 -7.22 -23.05
N ALA A 10 -7.05 -8.25 -23.75
CA ALA A 10 -5.98 -9.11 -23.27
C ALA A 10 -4.66 -8.34 -23.16
N ALA A 11 -4.30 -7.56 -24.19
CA ALA A 11 -3.10 -6.72 -24.20
C ALA A 11 -3.17 -5.60 -23.14
N TYR A 12 -4.34 -5.00 -22.92
CA TYR A 12 -4.58 -4.05 -21.83
C TYR A 12 -4.33 -4.71 -20.47
N ARG A 13 -4.93 -5.89 -20.23
CA ARG A 13 -4.72 -6.65 -18.99
C ARG A 13 -3.24 -7.04 -18.78
N LEU A 14 -2.54 -7.42 -19.85
CA LEU A 14 -1.11 -7.73 -19.79
C LEU A 14 -0.24 -6.52 -19.45
N LYS A 15 -0.58 -5.33 -19.97
CA LYS A 15 0.15 -4.08 -19.69
C LYS A 15 -0.17 -3.46 -18.34
N HIS A 16 -1.35 -3.74 -17.78
CA HIS A 16 -1.84 -3.07 -16.57
C HIS A 16 -1.63 -3.84 -15.27
N LEU A 17 -1.07 -5.05 -15.32
CA LEU A 17 -1.13 -6.01 -14.21
C LEU A 17 0.21 -6.55 -13.73
N LYS A 18 1.34 -5.99 -14.16
CA LYS A 18 2.65 -6.46 -13.68
C LYS A 18 3.51 -5.27 -13.30
N ASP A 19 3.92 -5.28 -12.04
CA ASP A 19 5.16 -4.66 -11.62
C ASP A 19 6.29 -5.37 -12.38
N ASP A 20 7.19 -4.61 -13.02
CA ASP A 20 8.23 -5.19 -13.86
C ASP A 20 9.17 -6.12 -13.07
N ASP A 21 9.29 -5.90 -11.75
CA ASP A 21 10.13 -6.66 -10.83
C ASP A 21 9.36 -7.69 -9.97
N ALA A 22 8.04 -7.82 -10.15
CA ALA A 22 7.16 -8.70 -9.36
C ALA A 22 7.23 -8.49 -7.83
N GLN A 23 7.61 -7.30 -7.37
CA GLN A 23 7.70 -6.97 -5.94
C GLN A 23 6.51 -6.16 -5.43
N ALA A 24 5.61 -5.72 -6.32
CA ALA A 24 4.42 -4.96 -5.95
C ALA A 24 3.12 -5.73 -6.20
N GLU A 25 2.24 -5.67 -5.20
CA GLU A 25 0.86 -6.14 -5.29
C GLU A 25 -0.13 -4.97 -5.41
N ARG A 26 -1.25 -5.20 -6.08
CA ARG A 26 -2.28 -4.17 -6.26
C ARG A 26 -3.11 -4.00 -4.98
N LEU A 27 -3.03 -2.81 -4.39
CA LEU A 27 -3.91 -2.40 -3.30
C LEU A 27 -5.30 -2.00 -3.85
N ASN A 28 -6.32 -2.82 -3.60
CA ASN A 28 -7.70 -2.56 -4.05
C ASN A 28 -8.58 -2.03 -2.90
N ILE A 29 -8.53 -0.71 -2.66
CA ILE A 29 -9.24 -0.05 -1.56
C ILE A 29 -10.01 1.19 -2.00
N ILE A 30 -11.05 1.53 -1.24
CA ILE A 30 -11.75 2.82 -1.29
C ILE A 30 -11.42 3.56 0.01
N ILE A 31 -11.05 4.82 -0.08
CA ILE A 31 -10.73 5.68 1.07
C ILE A 31 -11.59 6.94 1.05
N ASP A 32 -11.71 7.58 2.21
CA ASP A 32 -12.43 8.84 2.36
C ASP A 32 -11.88 9.97 1.45
N LEU A 33 -12.76 10.90 1.06
CA LEU A 33 -12.42 12.01 0.18
C LEU A 33 -11.34 12.92 0.79
N HIS A 34 -11.43 13.23 2.09
CA HIS A 34 -10.45 14.07 2.76
C HIS A 34 -9.09 13.37 2.86
N ALA A 35 -9.09 12.07 3.15
CA ALA A 35 -7.86 11.26 3.13
C ALA A 35 -7.21 11.26 1.75
N LYS A 36 -8.00 11.11 0.68
CA LYS A 36 -7.50 11.21 -0.69
C LYS A 36 -6.88 12.57 -1.00
N LYS A 37 -7.53 13.66 -0.58
CA LYS A 37 -7.00 15.02 -0.75
C LYS A 37 -5.74 15.27 0.07
N ALA A 38 -5.63 14.70 1.26
CA ALA A 38 -4.41 14.76 2.05
C ALA A 38 -3.24 14.05 1.34
N LEU A 39 -3.48 12.84 0.83
CA LEU A 39 -2.49 12.09 0.06
C LEU A 39 -2.01 12.86 -1.17
N GLU A 40 -2.92 13.48 -1.92
CA GLU A 40 -2.59 14.32 -3.08
C GLU A 40 -1.65 15.47 -2.71
N ARG A 41 -1.98 16.23 -1.65
CA ARG A 41 -1.16 17.35 -1.17
C ARG A 41 0.21 16.88 -0.70
N LEU A 42 0.28 15.82 0.09
CA LEU A 42 1.53 15.28 0.61
C LEU A 42 2.45 14.82 -0.52
N SER A 43 1.90 14.04 -1.46
CA SER A 43 2.65 13.55 -2.61
C SER A 43 3.21 14.70 -3.45
N SER A 44 2.39 15.74 -3.70
CA SER A 44 2.83 16.94 -4.40
C SER A 44 3.89 17.72 -3.64
N CYS A 45 3.76 17.85 -2.31
CA CYS A 45 4.71 18.58 -1.47
C CYS A 45 6.10 17.93 -1.49
N TYR A 46 6.15 16.60 -1.45
CA TYR A 46 7.41 15.84 -1.49
C TYR A 46 7.90 15.51 -2.90
N GLY A 47 7.17 15.89 -3.95
CA GLY A 47 7.54 15.60 -5.34
C GLY A 47 7.54 14.10 -5.68
N VAL A 48 6.72 13.30 -5.02
CA VAL A 48 6.64 11.84 -5.19
C VAL A 48 5.28 11.41 -5.74
N THR A 49 5.21 10.16 -6.22
CA THR A 49 3.93 9.57 -6.61
C THR A 49 3.08 9.24 -5.38
N GLN A 50 1.75 9.15 -5.56
CA GLN A 50 0.87 8.72 -4.48
C GLN A 50 1.14 7.28 -4.02
N ARG A 51 1.62 6.41 -4.93
CA ARG A 51 2.08 5.05 -4.60
C ARG A 51 3.24 5.13 -3.60
N ALA A 52 4.30 5.85 -3.94
CA ALA A 52 5.48 6.00 -3.09
C ALA A 52 5.13 6.65 -1.74
N MET A 53 4.19 7.60 -1.73
CA MET A 53 3.72 8.22 -0.49
C MET A 53 2.94 7.23 0.40
N ILE A 54 2.06 6.40 -0.18
CA ILE A 54 1.35 5.34 0.57
C ILE A 54 2.36 4.32 1.13
N GLU A 55 3.29 3.83 0.30
CA GLU A 55 4.32 2.87 0.72
C GLU A 55 5.12 3.40 1.91
N LYS A 56 5.56 4.67 1.85
CA LYS A 56 6.25 5.32 2.96
C LYS A 56 5.39 5.37 4.22
N LEU A 57 4.16 5.86 4.11
CA LEU A 57 3.26 6.00 5.27
C LEU A 57 2.95 4.64 5.92
N LEU A 58 2.78 3.58 5.12
CA LEU A 58 2.53 2.22 5.62
C LEU A 58 3.75 1.66 6.34
N ILE A 59 4.96 1.79 5.78
CA ILE A 59 6.19 1.32 6.42
C ILE A 59 6.46 2.08 7.72
N ASP A 60 6.26 3.41 7.72
CA ASP A 60 6.45 4.23 8.92
C ASP A 60 5.43 3.88 10.01
N ALA A 61 4.18 3.58 9.65
CA ALA A 61 3.16 3.12 10.59
C ALA A 61 3.43 1.69 11.11
N GLU A 62 3.84 0.78 10.24
CA GLU A 62 4.23 -0.59 10.61
C GLU A 62 5.40 -0.58 11.60
N ARG A 63 6.44 0.22 11.34
CA ARG A 63 7.57 0.35 12.27
C ARG A 63 7.13 0.83 13.65
N GLN A 64 6.22 1.78 13.72
CA GLN A 64 5.68 2.25 15.00
C GLN A 64 4.90 1.14 15.72
N ALA A 65 4.06 0.39 15.00
CA ALA A 65 3.31 -0.72 15.55
C ALA A 65 4.23 -1.87 16.04
N ALA A 66 5.21 -2.26 15.22
CA ALA A 66 6.20 -3.27 15.59
C ALA A 66 7.01 -2.85 16.82
N ASN A 67 7.49 -1.60 16.86
CA ASN A 67 8.22 -1.08 18.03
C ASN A 67 7.35 -1.08 19.30
N ALA A 68 6.06 -0.75 19.18
CA ALA A 68 5.13 -0.82 20.31
C ALA A 68 4.89 -2.27 20.76
N ALA A 69 4.78 -3.21 19.82
CA ALA A 69 4.64 -4.62 20.10
C ALA A 69 5.88 -5.18 20.82
N ALA A 70 7.09 -4.80 20.38
CA ALA A 70 8.36 -5.24 20.94
C ALA A 70 8.53 -4.94 22.45
N LEU A 71 7.77 -3.96 22.98
CA LEU A 71 7.75 -3.65 24.42
C LEU A 71 7.06 -4.74 25.26
N MET A 72 6.30 -5.65 24.63
CA MET A 72 5.62 -6.76 25.28
C MET A 72 6.45 -8.04 25.17
N PRO A 73 6.44 -8.94 26.18
CA PRO A 73 7.12 -10.23 26.08
C PRO A 73 6.61 -11.05 24.88
N GLY A 74 7.48 -11.36 23.92
CA GLY A 74 7.13 -12.08 22.70
C GLY A 74 6.34 -11.26 21.66
N GLY A 75 6.21 -9.94 21.87
CA GLY A 75 5.34 -9.10 21.06
C GLY A 75 5.73 -8.99 19.58
N ASP A 76 7.02 -9.12 19.22
CA ASP A 76 7.45 -9.16 17.82
C ASP A 76 6.83 -10.36 17.08
N ALA A 77 6.93 -11.56 17.68
CA ALA A 77 6.36 -12.77 17.11
C ALA A 77 4.83 -12.66 17.04
N SER A 78 4.19 -12.15 18.09
CA SER A 78 2.74 -11.96 18.11
C SER A 78 2.24 -10.88 17.13
N TYR A 79 3.05 -9.87 16.78
CA TYR A 79 2.72 -8.89 15.75
C TYR A 79 2.66 -9.55 14.36
N TYR A 80 3.73 -10.24 13.96
CA TYR A 80 3.77 -10.93 12.67
C TYR A 80 2.81 -12.14 12.59
N ALA A 81 2.48 -12.75 13.73
CA ALA A 81 1.43 -13.77 13.83
C ALA A 81 -0.01 -13.20 13.87
N SER A 82 -0.18 -11.86 13.87
CA SER A 82 -1.49 -11.19 13.97
C SER A 82 -2.27 -11.46 15.27
N GLU A 83 -1.57 -11.77 16.36
CA GLU A 83 -2.12 -12.12 17.68
C GLU A 83 -2.20 -10.93 18.65
N ILE A 84 -1.52 -9.82 18.34
CA ILE A 84 -1.51 -8.61 19.15
C ILE A 84 -2.60 -7.63 18.71
N LYS A 85 -3.22 -6.92 19.66
CA LYS A 85 -4.18 -5.84 19.40
C LYS A 85 -3.61 -4.53 19.93
N LEU A 86 -3.09 -3.71 19.01
CA LEU A 86 -2.62 -2.35 19.30
C LEU A 86 -3.71 -1.35 18.92
N ASN A 87 -3.85 -0.29 19.71
CA ASN A 87 -4.75 0.82 19.38
C ASN A 87 -4.09 1.72 18.33
N VAL A 88 -4.78 1.96 17.22
CA VAL A 88 -4.36 2.99 16.26
C VAL A 88 -4.65 4.35 16.89
N THR A 89 -3.60 5.12 17.19
CA THR A 89 -3.79 6.52 17.63
C THR A 89 -4.08 7.34 16.37
N ALA A 90 -5.30 7.86 16.25
CA ALA A 90 -5.75 8.68 15.12
C ALA A 90 -5.21 10.11 15.20
#